data_AF-I3QJN7-F1
#
_entry.id   AF-I3QJN7-F1
#
_cell.length_a   1.000
_cell.length_b   1.000
_cell.length_c   1.000
_cell.angle_alpha   90.00
_cell.angle_beta   90.00
_cell.angle_gamma   90.00
#
_symmetry.space_group_name_H-M   'P 1'
#
loop_
_entity.id
_entity.type
_entity.pdbx_description
1 polymer ?
#
loop_
_entity_poly.entity_id
_entity_poly.type
_entity_poly.pdbx_seq_one_letter_code
_entity_poly.pdbx_strand_id
1 'polypeptide(L)'
;LGYALYAFPWGEEGTELAHATGPRQWQADAFREIHDHLQNPETRYQPLMLARASGHGIGKSAFISMLINWGMSTCEDCKVVVTANTDNQLRTKTWPEIIKWSNLAITKDWFTCTATAMYSNDPGHDKRWRADAIPWSEHNTEAFAGLHNERKRIIVVFDEASNIADLVWEVA
;
A
#
# COMPACT_ATOMS: atom_id res chain seq x y z
N LEU A 1 13.12 -3.03 -1.11
CA LEU A 1 13.91 -1.80 -0.81
C LEU A 1 14.30 -1.04 -2.08
N GLY A 2 14.87 -1.69 -3.11
CA GLY A 2 15.34 -1.02 -4.33
C GLY A 2 14.30 -0.09 -4.98
N TYR A 3 13.05 -0.55 -5.15
CA TYR A 3 11.96 0.30 -5.65
C TYR A 3 11.78 1.57 -4.81
N ALA A 4 11.70 1.46 -3.48
CA ALA A 4 11.49 2.60 -2.60
C ALA A 4 12.64 3.62 -2.65
N LEU A 5 13.86 3.20 -2.95
CA LEU A 5 15.01 4.11 -3.13
C LEU A 5 15.06 4.75 -4.51
N TYR A 6 14.55 4.06 -5.53
CA TYR A 6 14.63 4.51 -6.92
C TYR A 6 13.41 5.33 -7.35
N ALA A 7 12.23 4.98 -6.84
CA ALA A 7 10.97 5.43 -7.42
C ALA A 7 10.54 6.84 -7.00
N PHE A 8 11.27 7.49 -6.09
CA PHE A 8 10.88 8.79 -5.52
C PHE A 8 12.09 9.75 -5.52
N PRO A 9 11.86 11.07 -5.57
CA PRO A 9 12.91 12.08 -5.77
C PRO A 9 13.67 12.40 -4.47
N TRP A 10 14.30 11.39 -3.87
CA TRP A 10 15.04 11.54 -2.62
C TRP A 10 16.21 12.50 -2.77
N GLY A 11 16.30 13.49 -1.88
CA GLY A 11 17.40 14.46 -1.86
C GLY A 11 17.41 15.43 -3.04
N GLU A 12 16.40 15.41 -3.90
CA GLU A 12 16.31 16.32 -5.05
C GLU A 12 15.80 17.69 -4.60
N GLU A 13 16.60 18.73 -4.84
CA GLU A 13 16.23 20.12 -4.53
C GLU A 13 14.92 20.52 -5.23
N GLY A 14 14.09 21.29 -4.52
CA GLY A 14 12.80 21.73 -5.02
C GLY A 14 11.67 20.69 -4.92
N THR A 15 11.96 19.48 -4.44
CA THR A 15 10.95 18.43 -4.20
C THR A 15 10.58 18.32 -2.72
N GLU A 16 9.45 17.68 -2.43
CA GLU A 16 9.03 17.42 -1.05
C GLU A 16 10.01 16.51 -0.27
N LEU A 17 10.89 15.78 -0.98
CA LEU A 17 11.85 14.83 -0.39
C LEU A 17 13.30 15.36 -0.41
N ALA A 18 13.52 16.64 -0.71
CA ALA A 18 14.85 17.26 -0.71
C ALA A 18 15.65 17.05 0.60
N HIS A 19 14.95 16.90 1.72
CA HIS A 19 15.55 16.74 3.05
C HIS A 19 15.77 15.27 3.46
N ALA A 20 15.35 14.31 2.64
CA ALA A 20 15.39 12.89 2.96
C ALA A 20 16.17 12.11 1.89
N THR A 21 17.06 11.21 2.32
CA THR A 21 17.89 10.39 1.42
C THR A 21 17.31 9.01 1.14
N GLY A 22 16.15 8.69 1.72
CA GLY A 22 15.49 7.40 1.56
C GLY A 22 14.50 7.09 2.70
N PRO A 23 13.93 5.88 2.69
CA PRO A 23 13.08 5.40 3.77
C PRO A 23 13.83 5.36 5.11
N ARG A 24 13.12 5.61 6.21
CA ARG A 24 13.65 5.42 7.57
C ARG A 24 14.07 3.96 7.78
N GLN A 25 15.00 3.74 8.71
CA GLN A 25 15.57 2.41 8.95
C GLN A 25 14.50 1.32 9.12
N TRP A 26 13.49 1.54 9.96
CA TRP A 26 12.43 0.55 10.18
C TRP A 26 11.61 0.25 8.91
N GLN A 27 11.43 1.24 8.03
CA GLN A 27 10.73 1.07 6.75
C GLN A 27 11.59 0.26 5.80
N ALA A 28 12.90 0.54 5.78
CA ALA A 28 13.86 -0.24 5.00
C ALA A 28 13.92 -1.69 5.47
N ASP A 29 13.88 -1.93 6.78
CA ASP A 29 13.85 -3.27 7.37
C ASP A 29 12.56 -4.02 7.00
N ALA A 30 11.40 -3.36 7.07
CA ALA A 30 10.14 -3.95 6.61
C ALA A 30 10.17 -4.29 5.11
N PHE A 31 10.78 -3.43 4.27
CA PHE A 31 10.98 -3.75 2.85
C PHE A 31 11.99 -4.88 2.59
N ARG A 32 12.93 -5.12 3.50
CA ARG A 32 13.84 -6.28 3.43
C ARG A 32 13.10 -7.56 3.81
N GLU A 33 12.27 -7.53 4.85
CA GLU A 33 11.42 -8.67 5.23
C GLU A 33 10.51 -9.12 4.07
N ILE A 34 9.88 -8.15 3.37
CA ILE A 34 9.10 -8.44 2.16
C ILE A 34 9.96 -9.04 1.05
N HIS A 35 11.17 -8.51 0.85
CA HIS A 35 12.09 -9.04 -0.15
C HIS A 35 12.49 -10.49 0.15
N ASP A 36 12.95 -10.75 1.37
CA ASP A 36 13.46 -12.05 1.80
C ASP A 36 12.37 -13.12 1.71
N HIS A 37 11.14 -12.79 2.16
CA HIS A 37 9.99 -13.70 2.06
C HIS A 37 9.63 -14.06 0.61
N LEU A 38 9.66 -13.07 -0.30
CA LEU A 38 9.31 -13.28 -1.71
C LEU A 38 10.44 -13.91 -2.53
N GLN A 39 11.69 -13.80 -2.09
CA GLN A 39 12.84 -14.47 -2.74
C GLN A 39 13.01 -15.91 -2.28
N ASN A 40 12.64 -16.23 -1.03
CA ASN A 40 12.81 -17.56 -0.48
C ASN A 40 11.89 -18.57 -1.21
N PRO A 41 12.45 -19.62 -1.86
CA PRO A 41 11.68 -20.65 -2.56
C PRO A 41 10.61 -21.35 -1.71
N GLU A 42 10.81 -21.44 -0.40
CA GLU A 42 9.91 -22.11 0.54
C GLU A 42 8.69 -21.24 0.90
N THR A 43 8.85 -19.91 0.92
CA THR A 43 7.82 -18.97 1.40
C THR A 43 7.22 -18.09 0.30
N ARG A 44 7.84 -18.01 -0.88
CA ARG A 44 7.42 -17.11 -2.00
C ARG A 44 5.98 -17.28 -2.48
N TYR A 45 5.34 -18.40 -2.16
CA TYR A 45 3.93 -18.69 -2.49
C TYR A 45 3.02 -18.72 -1.26
N GLN A 46 3.56 -18.43 -0.08
CA GLN A 46 2.80 -18.27 1.15
C GLN A 46 2.49 -16.79 1.39
N PRO A 47 1.34 -16.44 1.98
CA PRO A 47 1.07 -15.07 2.41
C PRO A 47 2.14 -14.58 3.39
N LEU A 48 2.62 -13.35 3.20
CA LEU A 48 3.41 -12.64 4.20
C LEU A 48 2.47 -11.79 5.06
N MET A 49 2.45 -12.03 6.36
CA MET A 49 1.78 -11.19 7.33
C MET A 49 2.80 -10.31 8.06
N LEU A 50 2.71 -9.00 7.87
CA LEU A 50 3.62 -8.04 8.50
C LEU A 50 2.83 -7.09 9.40
N ALA A 51 3.13 -7.13 10.70
CA ALA A 51 2.55 -6.23 11.70
C ALA A 51 3.62 -5.29 12.26
N ARG A 52 3.26 -4.03 12.48
CA ARG A 52 4.11 -3.01 13.11
C ARG A 52 3.32 -2.17 14.10
N ALA A 53 3.61 -2.33 15.39
CA ALA A 53 3.13 -1.45 16.44
C ALA A 53 4.11 -0.29 16.64
N SER A 54 3.60 0.94 16.72
CA SER A 54 4.44 2.13 16.91
C SER A 54 3.62 3.34 17.39
N GLY A 55 4.32 4.37 17.86
CA GLY A 55 3.72 5.67 18.15
C GLY A 55 3.39 6.49 16.89
N HIS A 56 2.81 7.66 17.11
CA HIS A 56 2.45 8.60 16.04
C HIS A 56 3.70 9.23 15.40
N GLY A 57 3.61 9.59 14.11
CA GLY A 57 4.66 10.36 13.42
C GLY A 57 5.90 9.59 12.97
N ILE A 58 5.91 8.25 13.06
CA ILE A 58 7.07 7.45 12.63
C ILE A 58 7.16 7.24 11.10
N GLY A 59 6.15 7.71 10.35
CA GLY A 59 6.07 7.57 8.90
C GLY A 59 5.32 6.31 8.42
N LYS A 60 4.29 5.86 9.16
CA LYS A 60 3.49 4.67 8.77
C LYS A 60 2.81 4.85 7.42
N SER A 61 2.09 5.97 7.23
CA SER A 61 1.37 6.25 5.99
C SER A 61 2.31 6.42 4.79
N ALA A 62 3.51 6.96 4.99
CA ALA A 62 4.56 6.99 3.98
C ALA A 62 5.02 5.58 3.57
N PHE A 63 5.25 4.68 4.53
CA PHE A 63 5.59 3.28 4.25
C PHE A 63 4.48 2.56 3.47
N ILE A 64 3.24 2.69 3.93
CA ILE A 64 2.05 2.14 3.25
C ILE A 64 2.01 2.63 1.80
N SER A 65 2.20 3.94 1.59
CA SER A 65 2.13 4.53 0.26
C SER A 65 3.25 4.03 -0.66
N MET A 66 4.49 3.93 -0.15
CA MET A 66 5.61 3.34 -0.89
C MET A 66 5.37 1.86 -1.24
N LEU A 67 4.78 1.09 -0.32
CA LEU A 67 4.43 -0.32 -0.53
C LEU A 67 3.36 -0.49 -1.61
N ILE A 68 2.30 0.33 -1.58
CA ILE A 68 1.23 0.31 -2.58
C ILE A 68 1.80 0.69 -3.95
N ASN A 69 2.58 1.77 -4.02
CA ASN A 69 3.23 2.19 -5.26
C ASN A 69 4.15 1.10 -5.84
N TRP A 70 4.90 0.39 -4.98
CA TRP A 70 5.70 -0.77 -5.40
C TRP A 70 4.81 -1.88 -5.97
N GLY A 71 3.75 -2.24 -5.23
CA GLY A 71 2.80 -3.28 -5.62
C GLY A 71 2.22 -3.02 -6.99
N MET A 72 1.66 -1.82 -7.15
CA MET A 72 1.05 -1.31 -8.36
C MET A 72 2.06 -1.22 -9.50
N SER A 73 3.23 -0.62 -9.31
CA SER A 73 4.16 -0.36 -10.43
C SER A 73 4.97 -1.57 -10.89
N THR A 74 5.03 -2.66 -10.11
CA THR A 74 5.89 -3.80 -10.41
C THR A 74 5.13 -5.10 -10.68
N CYS A 75 3.80 -5.06 -10.71
CA CYS A 75 2.96 -6.20 -11.05
C CYS A 75 1.71 -5.69 -11.76
N GLU A 76 1.65 -5.93 -13.08
CA GLU A 76 0.44 -5.73 -13.87
C GLU A 76 -0.74 -6.46 -13.23
N ASP A 77 -1.89 -5.78 -13.17
CA ASP A 77 -3.10 -6.26 -12.52
C ASP A 77 -2.93 -6.52 -11.01
N CYS A 78 -2.03 -5.80 -10.33
CA CYS A 78 -1.99 -5.81 -8.87
C CYS A 78 -3.29 -5.26 -8.29
N LYS A 79 -3.82 -5.94 -7.28
CA LYS A 79 -4.95 -5.48 -6.48
C LYS A 79 -4.49 -5.12 -5.08
N VAL A 80 -4.92 -3.95 -4.61
CA VAL A 80 -4.62 -3.48 -3.26
C VAL A 80 -5.91 -3.05 -2.58
N VAL A 81 -6.11 -3.47 -1.34
CA VAL A 81 -7.17 -2.94 -0.48
C VAL A 81 -6.54 -2.26 0.70
N VAL A 82 -6.97 -1.02 0.96
CA VAL A 82 -6.55 -0.24 2.12
C VAL A 82 -7.78 0.04 2.96
N THR A 83 -7.69 -0.33 4.22
CA THR A 83 -8.70 -0.05 5.23
C THR A 83 -8.08 0.60 6.44
N ALA A 84 -8.89 1.29 7.22
CA ALA A 84 -8.49 1.88 8.49
C ALA A 84 -9.63 1.73 9.50
N ASN A 85 -9.37 2.02 10.77
CA ASN A 85 -10.38 1.98 11.84
C ASN A 85 -11.69 2.71 11.48
N THR A 86 -11.62 3.87 10.81
CA THR A 86 -12.81 4.61 10.37
C THR A 86 -12.67 5.10 8.94
N ASP A 87 -13.79 5.20 8.21
CA ASP A 87 -13.84 5.78 6.85
C ASP A 87 -13.24 7.20 6.81
N ASN A 88 -13.59 8.03 7.81
CA ASN A 88 -13.06 9.38 7.90
C ASN A 88 -11.53 9.39 8.05
N GLN A 89 -10.98 8.49 8.87
CA GLN A 89 -9.53 8.38 9.01
C GLN A 89 -8.86 7.93 7.71
N LEU A 90 -9.43 6.93 7.03
CA LEU A 90 -8.95 6.45 5.75
C LEU A 90 -8.89 7.58 4.72
N ARG A 91 -9.98 8.36 4.59
CA ARG A 91 -10.10 9.46 3.61
C ARG A 91 -9.31 10.71 3.94
N THR A 92 -9.11 11.03 5.22
CA THR A 92 -8.50 12.31 5.63
C THR A 92 -7.06 12.19 6.07
N LYS A 93 -6.56 10.98 6.34
CA LYS A 93 -5.18 10.76 6.80
C LYS A 93 -4.41 9.83 5.87
N THR A 94 -4.88 8.59 5.71
CA THR A 94 -4.12 7.55 5.01
C THR A 94 -4.12 7.79 3.49
N TRP A 95 -5.29 8.00 2.90
CA TRP A 95 -5.44 8.15 1.45
C TRP A 95 -4.82 9.43 0.87
N PRO A 96 -4.90 10.61 1.53
CA PRO A 96 -4.19 11.80 1.08
C PRO A 96 -2.67 11.60 1.01
N GLU A 97 -2.10 10.83 1.94
CA GLU A 97 -0.68 10.47 1.87
C GLU A 97 -0.42 9.56 0.66
N ILE A 98 -1.28 8.58 0.38
CA ILE A 98 -1.17 7.73 -0.82
C ILE A 98 -1.18 8.57 -2.11
N ILE A 99 -2.07 9.55 -2.22
CA ILE A 99 -2.14 10.48 -3.36
C ILE A 99 -0.82 11.25 -3.48
N LYS A 100 -0.32 11.82 -2.39
CA LYS A 100 0.96 12.56 -2.38
C LYS A 100 2.10 11.69 -2.92
N TRP A 101 2.28 10.49 -2.37
CA TRP A 101 3.36 9.60 -2.80
C TRP A 101 3.16 9.08 -4.22
N SER A 102 1.92 8.88 -4.68
CA SER A 102 1.63 8.58 -6.09
C SER A 102 2.12 9.69 -7.02
N ASN A 103 1.96 10.95 -6.63
CA ASN A 103 2.43 12.10 -7.43
C ASN A 103 3.95 12.27 -7.41
N LEU A 104 4.62 11.79 -6.35
CA LEU A 104 6.07 11.78 -6.23
C LEU A 104 6.72 10.62 -7.00
N ALA A 105 5.97 9.57 -7.32
CA ALA A 105 6.52 8.40 -8.00
C ALA A 105 6.93 8.73 -9.44
N ILE A 106 8.04 8.16 -9.93
CA ILE A 106 8.39 8.18 -11.37
C ILE A 106 7.27 7.59 -12.23
N THR A 107 6.48 6.67 -11.68
CA THR A 107 5.35 6.01 -12.36
C THR A 107 4.03 6.75 -12.22
N LYS A 108 4.02 8.00 -11.74
CA LYS A 108 2.79 8.78 -11.51
C LYS A 108 1.83 8.77 -12.71
N ASP A 109 2.35 8.86 -13.93
CA ASP A 109 1.54 8.98 -15.14
C ASP A 109 0.91 7.64 -15.58
N TRP A 110 1.31 6.53 -14.96
CA TRP A 110 0.75 5.20 -15.22
C TRP A 110 -0.60 4.99 -14.54
N PHE A 111 -0.91 5.79 -13.51
CA PHE A 111 -2.09 5.59 -12.68
C PHE A 111 -2.87 6.88 -12.49
N THR A 112 -4.20 6.79 -12.50
CA THR A 112 -5.06 7.87 -12.01
C THR A 112 -5.38 7.62 -10.54
N CYS A 113 -5.03 8.59 -9.69
CA CYS A 113 -5.32 8.56 -8.26
C CYS A 113 -6.44 9.54 -7.91
N THR A 114 -7.56 9.01 -7.45
CA THR A 114 -8.76 9.75 -7.00
C THR A 114 -8.82 9.79 -5.47
N ALA A 115 -9.86 10.39 -4.90
CA ALA A 115 -10.07 10.42 -3.44
C ALA A 115 -10.30 9.04 -2.79
N THR A 116 -10.55 7.98 -3.57
CA THR A 116 -10.85 6.64 -3.05
C THR A 116 -10.19 5.47 -3.78
N ALA A 117 -9.55 5.72 -4.91
CA ALA A 117 -8.97 4.65 -5.72
C ALA A 117 -7.78 5.16 -6.52
N MET A 118 -6.80 4.27 -6.73
CA MET A 118 -5.72 4.42 -7.69
C MET A 118 -5.88 3.30 -8.72
N TYR A 119 -5.94 3.60 -10.01
CA TYR A 119 -6.13 2.58 -11.04
C TYR A 119 -5.28 2.84 -12.27
N SER A 120 -4.97 1.78 -13.01
CA SER A 120 -4.12 1.85 -14.21
C SER A 120 -4.76 2.69 -15.31
N ASN A 121 -3.93 3.51 -15.97
CA ASN A 121 -4.27 4.24 -17.20
C ASN A 121 -4.12 3.36 -18.45
N ASP A 122 -3.61 2.14 -18.32
CA ASP A 122 -3.52 1.17 -19.41
C ASP A 122 -4.92 0.72 -19.86
N PRO A 123 -5.28 0.86 -21.15
CA PRO A 123 -6.62 0.55 -21.63
C PRO A 123 -7.11 -0.86 -21.25
N GLY A 124 -8.22 -0.93 -20.51
CA GLY A 124 -8.85 -2.20 -20.10
C GLY A 124 -8.30 -2.83 -18.82
N HIS A 125 -7.38 -2.13 -18.12
CA HIS A 125 -6.82 -2.59 -16.85
C HIS A 125 -7.33 -1.80 -15.63
N ASP A 126 -8.05 -0.68 -15.83
CA ASP A 126 -8.60 0.20 -14.78
C ASP A 126 -9.39 -0.54 -13.69
N LYS A 127 -10.12 -1.61 -14.04
CA LYS A 127 -10.92 -2.39 -13.09
C LYS A 127 -10.15 -3.49 -12.36
N ARG A 128 -8.99 -3.92 -12.89
CA ARG A 128 -8.25 -5.09 -12.40
C ARG A 128 -6.91 -4.73 -11.76
N TRP A 129 -6.30 -3.65 -12.24
CA TRP A 129 -5.07 -3.09 -11.72
C TRP A 129 -5.40 -1.83 -10.92
N ARG A 130 -5.71 -2.02 -9.63
CA ARG A 130 -6.23 -0.94 -8.78
C ARG A 130 -5.93 -1.14 -7.29
N ALA A 131 -5.80 -0.02 -6.60
CA ALA A 131 -5.84 0.10 -5.17
C ALA A 131 -7.10 0.83 -4.73
N ASP A 132 -7.82 0.30 -3.74
CA ASP A 132 -9.08 0.87 -3.25
C ASP A 132 -9.03 1.20 -1.76
N ALA A 133 -9.58 2.36 -1.41
CA ALA A 133 -9.96 2.71 -0.05
C ALA A 133 -11.30 2.06 0.27
N ILE A 134 -11.28 0.97 1.04
CA ILE A 134 -12.49 0.25 1.44
C ILE A 134 -12.74 0.52 2.92
N PRO A 135 -13.76 1.30 3.28
CA PRO A 135 -14.18 1.39 4.67
C PRO A 135 -14.82 0.07 5.10
N TRP A 136 -14.49 -0.39 6.30
CA TRP A 136 -15.15 -1.54 6.90
C TRP A 136 -16.22 -1.08 7.90
N SER A 137 -17.19 -1.96 8.15
CA SER A 137 -18.07 -1.91 9.31
C SER A 137 -18.35 -3.33 9.77
N GLU A 138 -18.72 -3.51 11.04
CA GLU A 138 -19.07 -4.84 11.58
C GLU A 138 -20.23 -5.51 10.83
N HIS A 139 -21.05 -4.72 10.14
CA HIS A 139 -22.19 -5.20 9.35
C HIS A 139 -21.86 -5.43 7.86
N ASN A 140 -20.65 -5.08 7.41
CA ASN A 140 -20.23 -5.18 6.01
C ASN A 140 -18.79 -5.69 5.89
N THR A 141 -18.52 -6.84 6.49
CA THR A 141 -17.20 -7.51 6.43
C THR A 141 -16.95 -8.20 5.08
N GLU A 142 -18.00 -8.45 4.28
CA GLU A 142 -17.91 -9.07 2.95
C GLU A 142 -17.02 -8.32 1.96
N ALA A 143 -16.79 -7.02 2.15
CA ALA A 143 -15.94 -6.22 1.27
C ALA A 143 -14.46 -6.67 1.26
N PHE A 144 -14.04 -7.47 2.25
CA PHE A 144 -12.71 -8.06 2.34
C PHE A 144 -12.69 -9.53 1.93
N ALA A 145 -13.85 -10.19 1.97
CA ALA A 145 -14.01 -11.56 1.51
C ALA A 145 -13.92 -11.63 -0.02
N GLY A 146 -13.11 -12.56 -0.55
CA GLY A 146 -13.07 -12.83 -1.98
C GLY A 146 -12.15 -11.91 -2.79
N LEU A 147 -11.09 -11.38 -2.18
CA LEU A 147 -9.94 -10.84 -2.92
C LEU A 147 -9.29 -11.96 -3.75
N HIS A 148 -9.80 -12.14 -4.98
CA HIS A 148 -9.28 -13.09 -5.94
C HIS A 148 -8.47 -12.36 -7.01
N ASN A 149 -7.22 -12.79 -7.18
CA ASN A 149 -6.32 -12.27 -8.20
C ASN A 149 -5.35 -13.38 -8.64
N GLU A 150 -5.85 -14.32 -9.42
CA GLU A 150 -5.11 -15.54 -9.78
C GLU A 150 -3.77 -15.18 -10.44
N ARG A 151 -2.66 -15.73 -9.91
CA ARG A 151 -1.27 -15.52 -10.37
C ARG A 151 -0.78 -14.06 -10.34
N LYS A 152 -1.53 -13.16 -9.71
CA LYS A 152 -1.19 -11.74 -9.59
C LYS A 152 -1.06 -11.36 -8.11
N ARG A 153 -0.54 -10.16 -7.84
CA ARG A 153 -0.26 -9.70 -6.48
C ARG A 153 -1.53 -9.14 -5.82
N ILE A 154 -1.73 -9.51 -4.56
CA ILE A 154 -2.71 -8.91 -3.65
C ILE A 154 -1.94 -8.27 -2.50
N ILE A 155 -2.33 -7.05 -2.12
CA ILE A 155 -1.83 -6.38 -0.91
C ILE A 155 -3.05 -5.94 -0.11
N VAL A 156 -3.11 -6.34 1.16
CA VAL A 156 -4.14 -5.87 2.10
C VAL A 156 -3.45 -5.04 3.17
N VAL A 157 -3.95 -3.84 3.40
CA VAL A 157 -3.39 -2.89 4.36
C VAL A 157 -4.46 -2.52 5.39
N PHE A 158 -4.13 -2.73 6.65
CA PHE A 158 -4.92 -2.32 7.80
C PHE A 158 -4.20 -1.19 8.56
N ASP A 159 -4.64 0.06 8.37
CA ASP A 159 -4.09 1.22 9.10
C ASP A 159 -4.82 1.44 10.43
N GLU A 160 -4.06 1.76 11.49
CA GLU A 160 -4.53 1.72 12.88
C GLU A 160 -5.29 0.43 13.25
N ALA A 161 -4.68 -0.70 12.86
CA ALA A 161 -5.25 -2.04 12.93
C ALA A 161 -5.74 -2.47 14.33
N SER A 162 -5.20 -1.91 15.41
CA SER A 162 -5.56 -2.26 16.79
C SER A 162 -7.02 -2.01 17.15
N ASN A 163 -7.70 -1.16 16.39
CA ASN A 163 -9.10 -0.81 16.62
C ASN A 163 -10.04 -1.46 15.58
N ILE A 164 -9.51 -2.30 14.69
CA ILE A 164 -10.30 -3.01 13.68
C ILE A 164 -10.87 -4.27 14.31
N ALA A 165 -12.18 -4.50 14.15
CA ALA A 165 -12.87 -5.64 14.74
C ALA A 165 -12.32 -6.98 14.22
N ASP A 166 -12.21 -7.97 15.11
CA ASP A 166 -11.69 -9.31 14.83
C ASP A 166 -12.37 -9.97 13.62
N LEU A 167 -13.68 -9.75 13.46
CA LEU A 167 -14.46 -10.31 12.33
C LEU A 167 -13.93 -9.87 10.96
N VAL A 168 -13.32 -8.69 10.84
CA VAL A 168 -12.72 -8.23 9.58
C VAL A 168 -11.45 -9.01 9.25
N TRP A 169 -10.70 -9.42 10.26
CA TRP A 169 -9.49 -10.23 10.10
C TRP A 169 -9.80 -11.67 9.72
N GLU A 170 -10.92 -12.22 10.20
CA GLU A 170 -11.34 -13.60 9.90
C GLU A 170 -11.76 -13.80 8.44
N VAL A 171 -12.22 -12.74 7.78
CA VAL A 171 -12.75 -12.80 6.40
C VAL A 171 -11.75 -12.36 5.32
N ALA A 172 -10.64 -11.74 5.70
CA ALA A 172 -9.62 -11.17 4.80
C ALA A 172 -8.53 -12.19 4.45
#